data_AF-A0A812QNL3-F1
#
_entry.id   AF-A0A812QNL3-F1
#
_cell.length_a   1.000
_cell.length_b   1.000
_cell.length_c   1.000
_cell.angle_alpha   90.00
_cell.angle_beta   90.00
_cell.angle_gamma   90.00
#
_symmetry.space_group_name_H-M   'P 1'
#
loop_
_entity.id
_entity.type
_entity.pdbx_description
1 polymer ?
#
loop_
_entity_poly.entity_id
_entity_poly.type
_entity_poly.pdbx_seq_one_letter_code
_entity_poly.pdbx_strand_id
1 'polypeptide(L)'
;AEDEKCPVCRQDGSANVAPAYANRRAILNLTMFCPNKCGQCFSLREKDSHLSECAPRIAQQQAPVICELCGDTVPADGLARHMESNPGKHMAALLTQVSRLKLEVGELKERLAQNAGA
;
A
#
# COMPACT_ATOMS: atom_id res chain seq x y z
N ALA A 1 19.57 -27.60 9.42
CA ALA A 1 20.55 -27.48 8.33
C ALA A 1 20.10 -28.42 7.24
N GLU A 2 19.57 -27.89 6.13
CA GLU A 2 19.17 -28.73 5.00
C GLU A 2 20.44 -29.40 4.45
N ASP A 3 20.39 -30.71 4.19
CA ASP A 3 21.51 -31.43 3.60
C ASP A 3 21.72 -30.88 2.17
N GLU A 4 22.72 -30.01 1.99
CA GLU A 4 23.00 -29.33 0.71
C GLU A 4 23.57 -30.27 -0.36
N LYS A 5 23.63 -31.58 -0.07
CA LYS A 5 24.11 -32.62 -0.98
C LYS A 5 23.07 -32.95 -2.04
N CYS A 6 23.53 -33.25 -3.25
CA CYS A 6 22.65 -33.70 -4.33
C CYS A 6 21.94 -35.01 -3.94
N PRO A 7 20.60 -35.12 -4.03
CA PRO A 7 19.88 -36.35 -3.62
C PRO A 7 20.16 -37.55 -4.53
N VAL A 8 20.72 -37.31 -5.73
CA VAL A 8 21.04 -38.34 -6.72
C VAL A 8 22.49 -38.81 -6.58
N CYS A 9 23.46 -37.89 -6.62
CA CYS A 9 24.88 -38.25 -6.57
C CYS A 9 25.53 -38.09 -5.19
N ARG A 10 24.81 -37.56 -4.19
CA ARG A 10 25.23 -37.37 -2.78
C ARG A 10 26.53 -36.58 -2.55
N GLN A 11 27.05 -35.93 -3.59
CA GLN A 11 28.19 -35.02 -3.48
C GLN A 11 27.75 -33.73 -2.81
N ASP A 12 28.53 -33.27 -1.83
CA ASP A 12 28.52 -31.87 -1.45
C ASP A 12 29.23 -31.09 -2.56
N GLY A 13 28.74 -29.90 -2.90
CA GLY A 13 29.24 -29.12 -4.04
C GLY A 13 30.68 -28.60 -3.91
N SER A 14 31.53 -29.24 -3.11
CA SER A 14 32.91 -28.86 -2.79
C SER A 14 33.94 -29.40 -3.78
N ALA A 15 33.69 -30.57 -4.40
CA ALA A 15 34.59 -31.19 -5.36
C ALA A 15 33.88 -31.36 -6.71
N ASN A 16 34.26 -30.53 -7.69
CA ASN A 16 33.72 -30.53 -9.06
C ASN A 16 32.19 -30.54 -9.11
N VAL A 17 31.59 -29.37 -8.96
CA VAL A 17 30.14 -29.17 -9.01
C VAL A 17 29.57 -29.89 -10.23
N ALA A 18 28.82 -30.98 -10.02
CA ALA A 18 28.13 -31.69 -11.09
C ALA A 18 27.31 -30.67 -11.90
N PRO A 19 27.35 -30.68 -13.25
CA PRO A 19 26.72 -29.65 -14.07
C PRO A 19 25.25 -29.38 -13.70
N ALA A 20 24.51 -30.42 -13.27
CA ALA A 20 23.14 -30.30 -12.79
C ALA A 20 22.99 -29.39 -11.54
N TYR A 21 23.92 -29.46 -10.59
CA TYR A 21 23.89 -28.62 -9.39
C TYR A 21 24.27 -27.17 -9.71
N ALA A 22 25.27 -26.97 -10.58
CA ALA A 22 25.63 -25.64 -11.07
C ALA A 22 24.45 -24.98 -11.79
N ASN A 23 23.79 -25.73 -12.68
CA ASN A 23 22.62 -25.26 -13.41
C ASN A 23 21.45 -24.93 -12.46
N ARG A 24 21.18 -25.78 -11.46
CA ARG A 24 20.15 -25.49 -10.46
C ARG A 24 20.44 -24.20 -9.69
N ARG A 25 21.69 -23.99 -9.25
CA ARG A 25 22.08 -22.74 -8.56
C ARG A 25 21.95 -21.52 -9.46
N ALA A 26 22.36 -21.63 -10.73
CA ALA A 26 22.22 -20.56 -11.70
C ALA A 26 20.75 -20.17 -11.90
N ILE A 27 19.85 -21.16 -12.04
CA ILE A 27 18.40 -20.92 -12.16
C ILE A 27 17.85 -20.21 -10.93
N LEU A 28 18.17 -20.67 -9.72
CA LEU A 28 17.67 -20.05 -8.49
C LEU A 28 18.17 -18.61 -8.28
N ASN A 29 19.30 -18.24 -8.89
CA ASN A 29 19.86 -16.90 -8.83
C ASN A 29 19.36 -16.00 -9.98
N LEU A 30 18.56 -16.51 -10.93
CA LEU A 30 17.91 -15.66 -11.91
C LEU A 30 16.99 -14.67 -11.21
N THR A 31 17.01 -13.43 -11.68
CA THR A 31 16.20 -12.35 -11.13
C THR A 31 14.93 -12.14 -11.95
N MET A 32 13.86 -11.74 -11.28
CA MET A 32 12.62 -11.33 -11.92
C MET A 32 12.07 -10.06 -11.29
N PHE A 33 11.33 -9.29 -12.09
CA PHE A 33 10.54 -8.17 -11.57
C PHE A 33 9.35 -8.69 -10.78
N CYS A 34 9.00 -7.99 -9.70
CA CYS A 34 7.85 -8.36 -8.91
C CYS A 34 6.54 -8.22 -9.69
N PRO A 35 5.70 -9.29 -9.77
CA PRO A 35 4.42 -9.24 -10.47
C PRO A 35 3.43 -8.28 -9.83
N ASN A 36 3.58 -7.97 -8.53
CA ASN A 36 2.74 -7.01 -7.80
C ASN A 36 3.14 -5.55 -8.06
N LYS A 37 4.04 -5.30 -9.04
CA LYS A 37 4.48 -3.96 -9.45
C LYS A 37 5.05 -3.10 -8.32
N CYS A 38 5.68 -3.71 -7.32
CA CYS A 38 6.33 -2.98 -6.23
C CYS A 38 7.66 -2.31 -6.62
N GLY A 39 8.09 -2.45 -7.88
CA GLY A 39 9.33 -1.87 -8.41
C GLY A 39 10.61 -2.62 -8.04
N GLN A 40 10.53 -3.67 -7.23
CA GLN A 40 11.71 -4.46 -6.83
C GLN A 40 11.93 -5.66 -7.75
N CYS A 41 13.21 -6.02 -7.91
CA CYS A 41 13.64 -7.29 -8.49
C CYS A 41 14.14 -8.20 -7.37
N PHE A 42 13.87 -9.49 -7.49
CA PHE A 42 14.33 -10.50 -6.53
C PHE A 42 14.76 -11.78 -7.27
N SER A 43 15.58 -12.60 -6.62
CA SER A 43 16.00 -13.88 -7.19
C SER A 43 14.88 -14.93 -7.08
N LEU A 44 14.85 -15.92 -7.98
CA LEU A 44 13.87 -17.01 -7.90
C LEU A 44 13.93 -17.76 -6.57
N ARG A 45 15.09 -17.78 -5.90
CA ARG A 45 15.25 -18.29 -4.53
C ARG A 45 14.40 -17.54 -3.51
N GLU A 46 14.27 -16.23 -3.64
CA GLU A 46 13.57 -15.36 -2.69
C GLU A 46 12.09 -15.17 -3.04
N LYS A 47 11.64 -15.76 -4.15
CA LYS A 47 10.29 -15.55 -4.71
C LYS A 47 9.19 -15.70 -3.67
N ASP A 48 9.14 -16.83 -2.97
CA ASP A 48 8.01 -17.12 -2.10
C ASP A 48 7.96 -16.16 -0.89
N SER A 49 9.13 -15.84 -0.31
CA SER A 49 9.25 -14.85 0.75
C SER A 49 8.81 -13.46 0.26
N HIS A 50 9.40 -12.99 -0.84
CA HIS A 50 9.09 -11.67 -1.39
C HIS A 50 7.60 -11.53 -1.74
N LEU A 51 6.99 -12.52 -2.41
CA LEU A 51 5.59 -12.46 -2.80
C LEU A 51 4.65 -12.47 -1.59
N SER A 52 4.98 -13.26 -0.56
CA SER A 52 4.19 -13.33 0.67
C SER A 52 4.15 -12.01 1.43
N GLU A 53 5.26 -11.27 1.47
CA GLU A 53 5.36 -9.97 2.14
C GLU A 53 4.86 -8.82 1.25
N CYS A 54 5.11 -8.89 -0.06
CA CYS A 54 4.82 -7.81 -0.99
C CYS A 54 3.32 -7.64 -1.24
N ALA A 55 2.56 -8.73 -1.39
CA ALA A 55 1.13 -8.68 -1.68
C ALA A 55 0.32 -7.88 -0.64
N PRO A 56 0.41 -8.16 0.68
CA PRO A 56 -0.33 -7.40 1.69
C PRO A 56 0.13 -5.94 1.77
N ARG A 57 1.44 -5.68 1.62
CA ARG A 57 1.98 -4.32 1.62
C ARG A 57 1.41 -3.46 0.48
N ILE A 58 1.35 -4.02 -0.74
CA ILE A 58 0.79 -3.31 -1.90
C ILE A 58 -0.73 -3.11 -1.74
N ALA A 59 -1.45 -4.12 -1.25
CA ALA A 59 -2.87 -3.99 -0.99
C ALA A 59 -3.17 -2.87 0.03
N GLN A 60 -2.34 -2.73 1.07
CA GLN A 60 -2.47 -1.63 2.03
C GLN A 60 -2.16 -0.27 1.40
N GLN A 61 -1.14 -0.17 0.55
CA GLN A 61 -0.80 1.07 -0.16
C GLN A 61 -1.85 1.48 -1.20
N GLN A 62 -2.56 0.51 -1.76
CA GLN A 62 -3.65 0.72 -2.72
C GLN A 62 -5.04 0.76 -2.05
N ALA A 63 -5.08 0.68 -0.71
CA ALA A 63 -6.34 0.71 0.01
C ALA A 63 -7.08 2.02 -0.31
N PRO A 64 -8.41 1.99 -0.52
CA PRO A 64 -9.16 3.20 -0.73
C PRO A 64 -9.06 4.15 0.47
N VAL A 65 -8.98 5.43 0.19
CA VAL A 65 -8.95 6.53 1.15
C VAL A 65 -10.21 7.38 1.01
N ILE A 66 -10.63 8.02 2.10
CA ILE A 66 -11.79 8.91 2.09
C ILE A 66 -11.29 10.34 1.84
N CYS A 67 -11.85 11.03 0.86
CA CYS A 67 -11.60 12.45 0.64
C CYS A 67 -12.23 13.26 1.79
N GLU A 68 -11.42 14.03 2.51
CA GLU A 68 -11.90 14.81 3.67
C GLU A 68 -12.84 15.98 3.29
N LEU A 69 -12.80 16.42 2.03
CA LEU A 69 -13.62 17.52 1.56
C LEU A 69 -15.02 17.05 1.18
N CYS A 70 -15.13 16.02 0.33
CA CYS A 70 -16.42 15.56 -0.19
C CYS A 70 -16.91 14.22 0.39
N GLY A 71 -16.08 13.50 1.16
CA GLY A 71 -16.42 12.20 1.75
C GLY A 71 -16.36 11.01 0.79
N ASP A 72 -15.94 11.20 -0.46
CA ASP A 72 -15.87 10.10 -1.43
C ASP A 72 -14.75 9.11 -1.09
N THR A 73 -15.02 7.83 -1.29
CA THR A 73 -13.99 6.78 -1.25
C THR A 73 -13.26 6.73 -2.59
N VAL A 74 -11.95 6.93 -2.57
CA VAL A 74 -11.10 6.96 -3.76
C VAL A 74 -9.87 6.07 -3.61
N PRO A 75 -9.34 5.46 -4.67
CA PRO A 75 -8.05 4.77 -4.60
C PRO A 75 -6.95 5.69 -4.08
N ALA A 76 -6.06 5.19 -3.21
CA ALA A 76 -4.97 5.98 -2.63
C ALA A 76 -4.07 6.63 -3.68
N ASP A 77 -3.73 5.90 -4.75
CA ASP A 77 -2.92 6.39 -5.88
C ASP A 77 -3.67 7.40 -6.76
N GLY A 78 -5.00 7.46 -6.65
CA GLY A 78 -5.87 8.35 -7.40
C GLY A 78 -6.27 9.62 -6.65
N LEU A 79 -5.93 9.77 -5.37
CA LEU A 79 -6.39 10.89 -4.54
C LEU A 79 -5.98 12.26 -5.10
N ALA A 80 -4.72 12.43 -5.51
CA ALA A 80 -4.24 13.69 -6.07
C ALA A 80 -5.06 14.13 -7.30
N ARG A 81 -5.24 13.22 -8.26
CA ARG A 81 -6.06 13.47 -9.45
C ARG A 81 -7.52 13.74 -9.10
N HIS A 82 -8.06 13.04 -8.10
CA HIS A 82 -9.42 13.29 -7.61
C HIS A 82 -9.58 14.73 -7.11
N MET A 83 -8.61 15.24 -6.33
CA MET A 83 -8.59 16.62 -5.83
C MET A 83 -8.58 17.65 -6.96
N GLU A 84 -7.81 17.40 -8.01
CA GLU A 84 -7.71 18.30 -9.17
C GLU A 84 -8.95 18.25 -10.09
N SER A 85 -9.57 17.08 -10.21
CA SER A 85 -10.65 16.88 -11.20
C SER A 85 -12.03 17.26 -10.68
N ASN A 86 -12.21 17.42 -9.36
CA ASN A 86 -13.52 17.67 -8.75
C ASN A 86 -13.62 18.95 -7.88
N PRO A 87 -12.96 20.07 -8.23
CA PRO A 87 -12.89 21.25 -7.35
C PRO A 87 -14.27 21.83 -7.04
N GLY A 88 -15.24 21.74 -7.97
CA GLY A 88 -16.60 22.19 -7.73
C GLY A 88 -17.33 21.37 -6.66
N LYS A 89 -17.14 20.05 -6.63
CA LYS A 89 -17.74 19.18 -5.61
C LYS A 89 -17.11 19.45 -4.23
N HIS A 90 -15.80 19.60 -4.18
CA HIS A 90 -15.09 19.96 -2.95
C HIS A 90 -15.53 21.33 -2.41
N MET A 91 -15.65 22.32 -3.29
CA MET A 91 -16.11 23.66 -2.92
C MET A 91 -17.55 23.64 -2.37
N ALA A 92 -18.47 22.91 -3.04
CA ALA A 92 -19.84 22.78 -2.57
C ALA A 92 -19.94 22.10 -1.19
N ALA A 93 -19.14 21.05 -0.97
CA ALA A 93 -19.08 20.38 0.33
C ALA A 93 -18.52 21.31 1.43
N LEU A 94 -17.46 22.06 1.13
CA LEU A 94 -16.91 23.08 2.05
C LEU A 94 -17.93 24.18 2.39
N LEU A 95 -18.64 24.71 1.39
CA LEU A 95 -19.68 25.72 1.63
C LEU A 95 -20.80 25.18 2.53
N THR A 96 -21.17 23.91 2.37
CA THR A 96 -22.14 23.24 3.24
C THR A 96 -21.63 23.15 4.67
N GLN A 97 -20.36 22.72 4.85
CA GLN A 97 -19.74 22.65 6.18
C GLN A 97 -19.66 24.03 6.86
N VAL A 98 -19.24 25.07 6.13
CA VAL A 98 -19.19 26.45 6.65
C VAL A 98 -20.57 26.95 7.05
N SER A 99 -21.60 26.65 6.25
CA SER A 99 -22.97 27.07 6.54
C SER A 99 -23.48 26.43 7.83
N ARG A 100 -23.22 25.15 8.03
CA ARG A 100 -23.53 24.43 9.27
C ARG A 100 -22.79 25.02 10.47
N LEU A 101 -21.47 25.24 10.36
CA LEU A 101 -20.67 25.82 11.45
C LEU A 101 -21.16 27.22 11.85
N LYS A 102 -21.61 28.03 10.88
CA LYS A 102 -22.19 29.35 11.19
C LYS A 102 -23.46 29.24 12.03
N LEU A 103 -24.31 28.25 11.76
CA LEU A 103 -25.51 27.98 12.56
C LEU A 103 -25.14 27.53 13.97
N GLU A 104 -24.24 26.55 14.10
CA GLU A 104 -23.77 26.06 15.41
C GLU A 104 -23.15 27.18 16.26
N VAL A 105 -22.32 28.04 15.65
CA VAL A 105 -21.75 29.21 16.34
C VAL A 105 -22.83 30.20 16.76
N GLY A 106 -23.88 30.39 15.95
CA GLY A 106 -25.03 31.22 16.30
C GLY A 106 -25.75 30.69 17.54
N GLU A 107 -26.11 29.40 17.53
CA GLU A 107 -26.77 28.73 18.65
C GLU A 107 -25.93 28.78 19.94
N LEU A 108 -24.62 28.56 19.83
CA LEU A 108 -23.72 28.65 20.99
C LEU A 108 -23.65 30.06 21.57
N LYS A 109 -23.66 31.10 20.71
CA LYS A 109 -23.68 32.50 21.16
C LYS A 109 -24.98 32.83 21.90
N GLU A 110 -26.12 32.38 21.38
CA GLU A 110 -27.42 32.59 22.03
C GLU A 110 -27.47 31.91 23.41
N ARG A 111 -26.99 30.66 23.50
CA ARG A 111 -26.90 29.92 24.78
C ARG A 111 -25.98 30.63 25.79
N LEU A 112 -24.85 31.15 25.34
CA LEU A 112 -23.94 31.91 26.20
C LEU A 112 -24.58 33.22 26.69
N ALA A 113 -25.30 33.93 25.81
CA ALA A 113 -26.00 35.16 26.19
C ALA A 113 -27.10 34.90 27.24
N GLN A 114 -27.82 33.79 27.13
CA GLN A 114 -28.83 33.36 28.10
C GLN A 114 -28.19 33.00 29.46
N ASN A 115 -27.05 32.30 29.43
CA ASN A 115 -26.34 31.91 30.65
C ASN A 115 -25.60 33.07 31.34
N ALA A 116 -25.24 34.12 30.61
CA ALA A 116 -24.57 35.30 31.18
C ALA A 116 -25.56 36.32 31.78
N GLY A 117 -26.85 36.20 31.46
CA GLY A 117 -27.93 37.03 32.00
C GLY A 117 -28.69 36.42 33.18
N ALA A 118 -28.35 35.18 33.57
CA ALA A 118 -28.88 34.45 34.73
C ALA A 118 -27.87 34.48 35.89
#